data_AF-A0A953Y0V1-F1
#
_entry.id   AF-A0A953Y0V1-F1
#
_cell.length_a   1.000
_cell.length_b   1.000
_cell.length_c   1.000
_cell.angle_alpha   90.00
_cell.angle_beta   90.00
_cell.angle_gamma   90.00
#
_symmetry.space_group_name_H-M   'P 1'
#
loop_
_entity.id
_entity.type
_entity.pdbx_description
1 polymer ?
#
loop_
_entity_poly.entity_id
_entity_poly.type
_entity_poly.pdbx_seq_one_letter_code
_entity_poly.pdbx_strand_id
1 'polypeptide(L)'
;MKALLLVCCLALLVPVGCVSRSTSETKEPKKESALETLRKDIAEVAARDERKADEIQVQHLLVAHKDAGIGGVTRTKEEAEQLTAELYEKIRNGADFDALVKESTDDAHPGIYGMTMVGGGDRSRNVYARKGMVAAFGDVGWRLDVGEVGVAPFDSGTSPYGWHIIKRLK
;
A
#
# COMPACT_ATOMS: atom_id res chain seq x y z
N MET A 1 7.03 -55.70 -74.07
CA MET A 1 6.91 -57.01 -73.39
C MET A 1 6.52 -56.75 -71.93
N LYS A 2 5.33 -57.24 -71.53
CA LYS A 2 4.92 -57.71 -70.18
C LYS A 2 5.30 -56.83 -68.95
N ALA A 3 4.42 -56.49 -68.01
CA ALA A 3 3.05 -56.89 -67.74
C ALA A 3 2.39 -55.89 -66.78
N LEU A 4 1.09 -55.77 -66.99
CA LEU A 4 0.01 -55.34 -66.12
C LEU A 4 0.04 -56.10 -64.78
N LEU A 5 -0.06 -55.41 -63.63
CA LEU A 5 -0.80 -55.94 -62.49
C LEU A 5 -1.49 -54.80 -61.70
N LEU A 6 -2.77 -55.03 -61.49
CA LEU A 6 -3.81 -54.21 -60.90
C LEU A 6 -4.18 -54.83 -59.56
N VAL A 7 -4.04 -54.14 -58.43
CA VAL A 7 -4.75 -54.43 -57.16
C VAL A 7 -4.82 -53.10 -56.37
N CYS A 8 -5.95 -52.39 -56.36
CA CYS A 8 -7.14 -52.55 -55.50
C CYS A 8 -6.98 -51.90 -54.10
N CYS A 9 -7.74 -50.81 -53.92
CA CYS A 9 -8.40 -50.33 -52.71
C CYS A 9 -7.77 -50.60 -51.33
N LEU A 10 -7.46 -49.52 -50.58
CA LEU A 10 -8.30 -49.14 -49.44
C LEU A 10 -8.03 -47.69 -49.02
N ALA A 11 -9.07 -46.85 -49.12
CA ALA A 11 -9.09 -45.53 -48.52
C ALA A 11 -9.20 -45.67 -47.00
N LEU A 12 -8.21 -45.18 -46.27
CA LEU A 12 -8.33 -44.90 -44.84
C LEU A 12 -8.49 -43.39 -44.67
N LEU A 13 -9.73 -42.98 -44.35
CA LEU A 13 -10.03 -41.69 -43.77
C LEU A 13 -9.25 -41.55 -42.45
N VAL A 14 -8.37 -40.57 -42.36
CA VAL A 14 -7.82 -40.10 -41.09
C VAL A 14 -8.80 -39.07 -40.53
N PRO A 15 -9.40 -39.27 -39.34
CA PRO A 15 -10.16 -38.22 -38.70
C PRO A 15 -9.21 -37.08 -38.32
N VAL A 16 -9.54 -35.87 -38.76
CA VAL A 16 -8.97 -34.62 -38.23
C VAL A 16 -9.40 -34.53 -36.77
N GLY A 17 -8.61 -35.14 -35.90
CA GLY A 17 -8.69 -34.96 -34.47
C GLY A 17 -8.27 -33.53 -34.16
N CYS A 18 -9.24 -32.71 -33.78
CA CYS A 18 -9.02 -31.41 -33.15
C CYS A 18 -8.29 -31.67 -31.82
N VAL A 19 -6.96 -31.75 -31.86
CA VAL A 19 -6.14 -31.75 -30.64
C VAL A 19 -6.24 -30.35 -30.08
N SER A 20 -7.19 -30.16 -29.17
CA SER A 20 -7.24 -29.02 -28.29
C SER A 20 -5.89 -28.96 -27.57
N ARG A 21 -5.05 -28.02 -28.00
CA ARG A 21 -3.80 -27.69 -27.35
C ARG A 21 -4.17 -27.05 -26.04
N SER A 22 -4.34 -27.88 -25.01
CA SER A 22 -4.45 -27.43 -23.63
C SER A 22 -3.18 -26.67 -23.33
N THR A 23 -3.31 -25.35 -23.29
CA THR A 23 -2.29 -24.45 -22.76
C THR A 23 -2.15 -24.78 -21.29
N SER A 24 -1.21 -25.67 -20.98
CA SER A 24 -0.59 -25.75 -19.66
C SER A 24 0.17 -24.44 -19.45
N GLU A 25 -0.57 -23.42 -19.06
CA GLU A 25 -0.02 -22.20 -18.50
C GLU A 25 0.58 -22.57 -17.14
N THR A 26 1.87 -22.84 -17.14
CA THR A 26 2.68 -22.87 -15.93
C THR A 26 2.55 -21.50 -15.28
N LYS A 27 1.71 -21.43 -14.25
CA LYS A 27 1.46 -20.24 -13.44
C LYS A 27 2.73 -19.92 -12.66
N GLU A 28 3.61 -19.12 -13.25
CA GLU A 28 4.67 -18.43 -12.52
C GLU A 28 4.04 -17.66 -11.33
N PRO A 29 4.67 -17.61 -10.15
CA PRO A 29 4.14 -16.85 -9.04
C PRO A 29 4.11 -15.37 -9.44
N LYS A 30 2.90 -14.84 -9.64
CA LYS A 30 2.66 -13.43 -9.96
C LYS A 30 3.27 -12.59 -8.83
N LYS A 31 4.25 -11.74 -9.16
CA LYS A 31 4.77 -10.72 -8.24
C LYS A 31 3.57 -9.92 -7.69
N GLU A 32 3.37 -9.94 -6.38
CA GLU A 32 2.32 -9.18 -5.70
C GLU A 32 2.51 -7.70 -6.02
N SER A 33 1.42 -6.99 -6.36
CA SER A 33 1.50 -5.56 -6.67
C SER A 33 1.77 -4.74 -5.40
N ALA A 34 2.38 -3.56 -5.56
CA ALA A 34 2.60 -2.63 -4.45
C ALA A 34 1.28 -2.27 -3.73
N LEU A 35 0.17 -2.18 -4.47
CA LEU A 35 -1.15 -1.85 -3.94
C LEU A 35 -1.75 -2.98 -3.10
N GLU A 36 -1.63 -4.23 -3.55
CA GLU A 36 -2.04 -5.41 -2.76
C GLU A 36 -1.23 -5.50 -1.47
N THR A 37 0.08 -5.32 -1.59
CA THR A 37 1.01 -5.30 -0.46
C THR A 37 0.65 -4.20 0.54
N LEU A 38 0.40 -2.98 0.07
CA LEU A 38 -0.03 -1.85 0.89
C LEU A 38 -1.29 -2.19 1.70
N ARG A 39 -2.34 -2.67 1.02
CA ARG A 39 -3.64 -2.95 1.66
C ARG A 39 -3.53 -4.08 2.68
N LYS A 40 -2.73 -5.10 2.37
CA LYS A 40 -2.45 -6.20 3.29
C LYS A 40 -1.77 -5.70 4.56
N ASP A 41 -0.69 -4.94 4.42
CA ASP A 41 0.04 -4.39 5.56
C ASP A 41 -0.82 -3.45 6.42
N ILE A 42 -1.67 -2.62 5.79
CA ILE A 42 -2.65 -1.78 6.50
C ILE A 42 -3.56 -2.65 7.37
N ALA A 43 -4.13 -3.72 6.80
CA ALA A 43 -5.00 -4.62 7.54
C ALA A 43 -4.27 -5.35 8.67
N GLU A 44 -3.04 -5.81 8.42
CA GLU A 44 -2.20 -6.46 9.42
C GLU A 44 -1.86 -5.52 10.58
N VAL A 45 -1.46 -4.28 10.31
CA VAL A 45 -1.21 -3.28 11.37
C VAL A 45 -2.49 -2.98 12.14
N ALA A 46 -3.62 -2.75 11.47
CA ALA A 46 -4.90 -2.45 12.10
C ALA A 46 -5.39 -3.56 13.05
N ALA A 47 -5.06 -4.82 12.74
CA ALA A 47 -5.43 -5.98 13.55
C ALA A 47 -4.57 -6.17 14.81
N ARG A 48 -3.46 -5.43 14.97
CA ARG A 48 -2.59 -5.55 16.15
C ARG A 48 -3.19 -4.85 17.37
N ASP A 49 -2.84 -5.36 18.54
CA ASP A 49 -3.04 -4.63 19.79
C ASP A 49 -2.13 -3.41 19.87
N GLU A 50 -2.64 -2.35 20.50
CA GLU A 50 -1.86 -1.15 20.80
C GLU A 50 -0.72 -1.47 21.79
N ARG A 51 0.47 -0.96 21.49
CA ARG A 51 1.63 -0.98 22.38
C ARG A 51 1.34 -0.10 23.60
N LYS A 52 1.75 -0.52 24.79
CA LYS A 52 1.61 0.30 26.00
C LYS A 52 2.62 1.45 25.99
N ALA A 53 2.14 2.68 25.77
CA ALA A 53 2.92 3.90 25.87
C ALA A 53 2.01 5.09 26.22
N ASP A 54 2.43 5.93 27.17
CA ASP A 54 1.67 7.13 27.55
C ASP A 54 1.84 8.27 26.52
N GLU A 55 2.98 8.32 25.85
CA GLU A 55 3.34 9.28 24.81
C GLU A 55 4.12 8.54 23.71
N ILE A 56 3.84 8.86 22.44
CA ILE A 56 4.62 8.42 21.28
C ILE A 56 5.02 9.63 20.44
N GLN A 57 6.03 9.46 19.60
CA GLN A 57 6.38 10.45 18.57
C GLN A 57 6.37 9.77 17.21
N VAL A 58 5.74 10.41 16.23
CA VAL A 58 5.67 9.89 14.86
C VAL A 58 6.16 10.92 13.86
N GLN A 59 6.65 10.46 12.73
CA GLN A 59 6.82 11.23 11.51
C GLN A 59 5.81 10.73 10.48
N HIS A 60 5.22 11.60 9.66
CA HIS A 60 4.37 11.15 8.57
C HIS A 60 4.71 11.79 7.22
N LEU A 61 4.31 11.08 6.17
CA LEU A 61 4.21 11.54 4.80
C LEU A 61 2.74 11.50 4.42
N LEU A 62 2.13 12.65 4.13
CA LEU A 62 0.75 12.73 3.64
C LEU A 62 0.73 12.62 2.11
N VAL A 63 -0.09 11.72 1.60
CA VAL A 63 -0.50 11.66 0.20
C VAL A 63 -1.99 12.02 0.10
N ALA A 64 -2.26 13.24 -0.33
CA ALA A 64 -3.59 13.80 -0.43
C ALA A 64 -4.26 13.53 -1.79
N HIS A 65 -5.57 13.77 -1.83
CA HIS A 65 -6.39 13.76 -3.05
C HIS A 65 -7.10 15.10 -3.25
N LYS A 66 -7.60 15.36 -4.47
CA LYS A 66 -8.25 16.63 -4.86
C LYS A 66 -9.40 17.07 -3.95
N ASP A 67 -10.17 16.13 -3.40
CA ASP A 67 -11.28 16.44 -2.50
C ASP A 67 -10.86 16.75 -1.04
N ALA A 68 -9.56 16.72 -0.71
CA ALA A 68 -9.04 16.91 0.65
C ALA A 68 -8.90 18.40 1.06
N GLY A 69 -9.13 19.33 0.13
CA GLY A 69 -9.00 20.77 0.39
C GLY A 69 -7.55 21.28 0.52
N ILE A 70 -6.57 20.47 0.10
CA ILE A 70 -5.15 20.83 0.08
C ILE A 70 -4.81 21.47 -1.26
N GLY A 71 -4.26 22.69 -1.22
CA GLY A 71 -3.94 23.48 -2.41
C GLY A 71 -2.94 22.78 -3.33
N GLY A 72 -3.19 22.83 -4.64
CA GLY A 72 -2.29 22.26 -5.65
C GLY A 72 -2.43 20.76 -5.89
N VAL A 73 -3.21 20.05 -5.08
CA VAL A 73 -3.46 18.61 -5.26
C VAL A 73 -4.60 18.38 -6.24
N THR A 74 -4.32 17.74 -7.38
CA THR A 74 -5.32 17.47 -8.45
C THR A 74 -5.67 16.00 -8.61
N ARG A 75 -4.90 15.10 -7.98
CA ARG A 75 -5.03 13.64 -8.14
C ARG A 75 -6.29 13.07 -7.50
N THR A 76 -6.83 11.98 -8.06
CA THR A 76 -7.98 11.27 -7.49
C THR A 76 -7.59 10.47 -6.24
N LYS A 77 -8.58 9.87 -5.59
CA LYS A 77 -8.36 8.96 -4.45
C LYS A 77 -7.59 7.72 -4.88
N GLU A 78 -7.92 7.17 -6.04
CA GLU A 78 -7.27 5.99 -6.62
C GLU A 78 -5.80 6.30 -6.97
N GLU A 79 -5.54 7.47 -7.56
CA GLU A 79 -4.18 7.93 -7.86
C GLU A 79 -3.37 8.20 -6.58
N ALA A 80 -3.99 8.76 -5.55
CA ALA A 80 -3.36 8.97 -4.24
C ALA A 80 -3.03 7.65 -3.54
N GLU A 81 -3.92 6.66 -3.56
CA GLU A 81 -3.67 5.32 -3.01
C GLU A 81 -2.52 4.63 -3.77
N GLN A 82 -2.52 4.73 -5.10
CA GLN A 82 -1.47 4.16 -5.94
C GLN A 82 -0.10 4.81 -5.65
N LEU A 83 -0.04 6.14 -5.55
CA LEU A 83 1.18 6.85 -5.16
C LEU A 83 1.65 6.46 -3.75
N THR A 84 0.72 6.29 -2.82
CA THR A 84 1.02 5.80 -1.47
C THR A 84 1.66 4.42 -1.52
N ALA A 85 1.14 3.51 -2.34
CA ALA A 85 1.68 2.16 -2.50
C ALA A 85 3.12 2.18 -3.02
N GLU A 86 3.41 3.03 -4.01
CA GLU A 86 4.74 3.19 -4.59
C GLU A 86 5.75 3.78 -3.61
N LEU A 87 5.37 4.82 -2.86
CA LEU A 87 6.21 5.42 -1.81
C LEU A 87 6.46 4.42 -0.68
N TYR A 88 5.43 3.70 -0.26
CA TYR A 88 5.54 2.67 0.78
C TYR A 88 6.44 1.51 0.35
N GLU A 89 6.37 1.06 -0.92
CA GLU A 89 7.29 0.06 -1.47
C GLU A 89 8.75 0.54 -1.42
N LYS A 90 9.03 1.80 -1.79
CA LYS A 90 10.39 2.37 -1.67
C LYS A 90 10.90 2.34 -0.22
N ILE A 91 10.04 2.70 0.73
CA ILE A 91 10.38 2.71 2.16
C ILE A 91 10.68 1.29 2.66
N ARG A 92 9.83 0.32 2.29
CA ARG A 92 10.06 -1.11 2.59
C ARG A 92 11.37 -1.63 2.00
N ASN A 93 11.82 -1.07 0.89
CA ASN A 93 13.10 -1.38 0.24
C ASN A 93 14.28 -0.54 0.79
N GLY A 94 14.11 0.18 1.90
CA GLY A 94 15.18 0.86 2.62
C GLY A 94 15.45 2.30 2.18
N ALA A 95 14.54 2.93 1.43
CA ALA A 95 14.65 4.37 1.16
C ALA A 95 14.62 5.20 2.45
N ASP A 96 15.34 6.32 2.46
CA ASP A 96 15.34 7.25 3.58
C ASP A 96 13.95 7.90 3.73
N PHE A 97 13.34 7.70 4.89
CA PHE A 97 11.98 8.15 5.15
C PHE A 97 11.89 9.69 5.21
N ASP A 98 12.86 10.35 5.83
CA ASP A 98 12.83 11.82 6.00
C ASP A 98 13.03 12.53 4.66
N ALA A 99 13.92 12.01 3.81
CA ALA A 99 14.09 12.46 2.44
C ALA A 99 12.79 12.34 1.64
N LEU A 100 12.10 11.19 1.72
CA LEU A 100 10.81 11.00 1.04
C LEU A 100 9.72 11.94 1.58
N VAL A 101 9.68 12.18 2.90
CA VAL A 101 8.76 13.18 3.50
C VAL A 101 9.04 14.55 2.89
N LYS A 102 10.31 14.98 2.86
CA LYS A 102 10.70 16.28 2.32
C LYS A 102 10.34 16.46 0.85
N GLU A 103 10.44 15.40 0.05
CA GLU A 103 10.23 15.44 -1.39
C GLU A 103 8.77 15.29 -1.81
N SER A 104 7.99 14.49 -1.08
CA SER A 104 6.73 13.94 -1.59
C SER A 104 5.49 14.22 -0.75
N THR A 105 5.62 14.80 0.45
CA THR A 105 4.46 15.04 1.32
C THR A 105 3.62 16.21 0.81
N ASP A 106 2.29 16.08 0.80
CA ASP A 106 1.34 17.18 0.58
C ASP A 106 1.02 17.96 1.88
N ASP A 107 1.90 17.85 2.87
CA ASP A 107 1.86 18.59 4.14
C ASP A 107 3.21 19.32 4.33
N ALA A 108 3.57 19.72 5.54
CA ALA A 108 4.84 20.33 5.85
C ALA A 108 5.88 19.31 6.36
N HIS A 109 7.07 19.30 5.75
CA HIS A 109 8.27 18.70 6.36
C HIS A 109 8.69 19.50 7.62
N PRO A 110 9.10 18.85 8.73
CA PRO A 110 9.43 17.43 8.85
C PRO A 110 8.25 16.50 9.18
N GLY A 111 7.04 17.02 9.40
CA GLY A 111 5.86 16.19 9.69
C GLY A 111 6.00 15.37 10.98
N ILE A 112 6.70 15.88 12.00
CA ILE A 112 6.95 15.16 13.26
C ILE A 112 5.99 15.66 14.34
N TYR A 113 5.19 14.78 14.92
CA TYR A 113 4.23 15.12 15.97
C TYR A 113 4.35 14.16 17.15
N GLY A 114 4.29 14.71 18.37
CA GLY A 114 4.10 13.93 19.58
C GLY A 114 2.62 13.74 19.87
N MET A 115 2.24 12.59 20.40
CA MET A 115 0.87 12.33 20.85
C MET A 115 0.88 11.69 22.23
N THR A 116 -0.05 12.09 23.08
CA THR A 116 -0.21 11.53 24.44
C THR A 116 -1.63 11.03 24.72
N MET A 117 -1.71 9.95 25.49
CA MET A 117 -2.96 9.40 26.03
C MET A 117 -3.42 10.11 27.31
N VAL A 118 -2.52 10.85 27.96
CA VAL A 118 -2.75 11.46 29.26
C VAL A 118 -2.73 12.99 29.17
N GLY A 119 -3.67 13.65 29.85
CA GLY A 119 -3.76 15.11 29.87
C GLY A 119 -4.13 15.73 28.51
N GLY A 120 -3.83 17.02 28.35
CA GLY A 120 -4.22 17.83 27.18
C GLY A 120 -3.16 17.94 26.08
N GLY A 121 -2.01 17.26 26.22
CA GLY A 121 -0.82 17.52 25.40
C GLY A 121 -0.01 18.74 25.87
N ASP A 122 1.10 18.99 25.19
CA ASP A 122 2.01 20.11 25.42
C ASP A 122 2.48 20.69 24.08
N ARG A 123 1.81 21.78 23.67
CA ARG A 123 2.08 22.44 22.39
C ARG A 123 3.47 23.05 22.31
N SER A 124 4.11 23.37 23.44
CA SER A 124 5.49 23.88 23.45
C SER A 124 6.51 22.81 23.03
N ARG A 125 6.15 21.53 23.19
CA ARG A 125 6.93 20.36 22.77
C ARG A 125 6.41 19.71 21.50
N ASN A 126 5.46 20.34 20.80
CA ASN A 126 4.73 19.75 19.67
C ASN A 126 4.06 18.40 20.01
N VAL A 127 3.54 18.27 21.24
CA VAL A 127 2.80 17.11 21.73
C VAL A 127 1.32 17.44 21.82
N TYR A 128 0.47 16.60 21.26
CA TYR A 128 -0.97 16.77 21.23
C TYR A 128 -1.66 15.64 22.02
N ALA A 129 -2.82 15.91 22.62
CA ALA A 129 -3.66 14.81 23.09
C ALA A 129 -4.09 13.96 21.89
N ARG A 130 -4.15 12.62 22.03
CA ARG A 130 -4.58 11.72 20.94
C ARG A 130 -5.89 12.15 20.28
N LYS A 131 -6.86 12.61 21.08
CA LYS A 131 -8.18 13.09 20.61
C LYS A 131 -8.13 14.46 19.90
N GLY A 132 -7.01 15.17 19.98
CA GLY A 132 -6.78 16.44 19.31
C GLY A 132 -6.13 16.30 17.93
N MET A 133 -5.87 15.07 17.48
CA MET A 133 -5.34 14.75 16.16
C MET A 133 -6.33 13.91 15.37
N VAL A 134 -6.07 13.81 14.05
CA VAL A 134 -6.76 12.89 13.14
C VAL A 134 -6.69 11.48 13.72
N ALA A 135 -7.84 10.82 13.90
CA ALA A 135 -7.93 9.58 14.68
C ALA A 135 -6.98 8.48 14.17
N ALA A 136 -6.85 8.38 12.85
CA ALA A 136 -6.00 7.39 12.22
C ALA A 136 -4.50 7.49 12.62
N PHE A 137 -4.00 8.67 13.00
CA PHE A 137 -2.63 8.81 13.53
C PHE A 137 -2.44 8.02 14.82
N GLY A 138 -3.39 8.15 15.76
CA GLY A 138 -3.34 7.41 17.01
C GLY A 138 -3.55 5.92 16.79
N ASP A 139 -4.49 5.57 15.92
CA ASP A 139 -4.83 4.17 15.63
C ASP A 139 -3.69 3.41 14.98
N VAL A 140 -2.91 4.03 14.10
CA VAL A 140 -1.71 3.41 13.52
C VAL A 140 -0.52 3.57 14.44
N GLY A 141 -0.24 4.77 14.95
CA GLY A 141 0.99 5.08 15.68
C GLY A 141 1.22 4.23 16.92
N TRP A 142 0.17 3.91 17.69
CA TRP A 142 0.29 3.03 18.85
C TRP A 142 0.41 1.54 18.50
N ARG A 143 0.13 1.13 17.27
CA ARG A 143 0.25 -0.27 16.81
C ARG A 143 1.60 -0.59 16.18
N LEU A 144 2.41 0.44 15.95
CA LEU A 144 3.77 0.34 15.43
C LEU A 144 4.79 0.17 16.55
N ASP A 145 5.83 -0.61 16.28
CA ASP A 145 7.05 -0.64 17.09
C ASP A 145 7.95 0.57 16.76
N VAL A 146 8.86 0.94 17.65
CA VAL A 146 9.77 2.08 17.42
C VAL A 146 10.67 1.78 16.22
N GLY A 147 10.67 2.68 15.25
CA GLY A 147 11.37 2.55 13.96
C GLY A 147 10.51 1.92 12.87
N GLU A 148 9.37 1.30 13.20
CA GLU A 148 8.47 0.70 12.24
C GLU A 148 7.67 1.76 11.46
N VAL A 149 7.31 1.42 10.22
CA VAL A 149 6.48 2.22 9.33
C VAL A 149 5.18 1.47 9.06
N GLY A 150 4.06 2.17 9.16
CA GLY A 150 2.74 1.69 8.73
C GLY A 150 2.00 2.75 7.94
N VAL A 151 0.78 2.45 7.51
CA VAL A 151 -0.06 3.38 6.74
C VAL A 151 -1.44 3.51 7.37
N ALA A 152 -1.87 4.75 7.57
CA ALA A 152 -3.27 5.08 7.82
C ALA A 152 -3.97 5.29 6.46
N PRO A 153 -4.98 4.48 6.11
CA PRO A 153 -5.72 4.66 4.87
C PRO A 153 -6.58 5.92 4.92
N PHE A 154 -6.92 6.45 3.74
CA PHE A 154 -7.96 7.46 3.64
C PHE A 154 -9.29 6.94 4.19
N ASP A 155 -9.94 7.78 4.99
CA ASP A 155 -11.31 7.61 5.44
C ASP A 155 -11.90 9.00 5.69
N SER A 156 -13.10 9.27 5.19
CA SER A 156 -13.68 10.62 5.26
C SER A 156 -13.96 11.12 6.68
N GLY A 157 -14.04 10.24 7.68
CA GLY A 157 -14.25 10.62 9.07
C GLY A 157 -12.96 10.66 9.89
N THR A 158 -12.11 9.65 9.73
CA THR A 158 -10.95 9.39 10.61
C THR A 158 -9.61 9.74 9.99
N SER A 159 -9.53 9.93 8.67
CA SER A 159 -8.35 10.35 7.91
C SER A 159 -8.74 11.16 6.65
N PRO A 160 -9.41 12.31 6.80
CA PRO A 160 -10.08 12.99 5.68
C PRO A 160 -9.13 13.65 4.67
N TYR A 161 -7.85 13.79 5.03
CA TYR A 161 -6.87 14.48 4.19
C TYR A 161 -6.21 13.56 3.15
N GLY A 162 -6.27 12.25 3.35
CA GLY A 162 -5.66 11.27 2.45
C GLY A 162 -5.05 10.09 3.21
N TRP A 163 -4.01 9.51 2.61
CA TRP A 163 -3.22 8.43 3.21
C TRP A 163 -2.02 9.01 3.94
N HIS A 164 -1.74 8.47 5.12
CA HIS A 164 -0.57 8.87 5.89
C HIS A 164 0.36 7.67 6.04
N ILE A 165 1.55 7.73 5.45
CA ILE A 165 2.61 6.78 5.78
C ILE A 165 3.26 7.29 7.05
N ILE A 166 3.26 6.50 8.12
CA ILE A 166 3.59 6.90 9.48
C ILE A 166 4.77 6.06 9.96
N LYS A 167 5.85 6.71 10.39
CA LYS A 167 6.97 6.09 11.09
C LYS A 167 6.91 6.42 12.56
N ARG A 168 6.98 5.41 13.43
CA ARG A 168 7.11 5.64 14.88
C ARG A 168 8.57 5.94 15.23
N LEU A 169 8.82 7.08 15.85
CA LEU A 169 10.15 7.53 16.27
C LEU A 169 10.43 7.22 17.75
N LYS A 170 9.39 7.20 18.59
CA LYS A 170 9.43 6.92 20.03
C LYS A 170 8.16 6.20 20.46
#